data_AF-R9JPM7-F1
#
_entry.id   AF-R9JPM7-F1
#
_cell.length_a   1.000
_cell.length_b   1.000
_cell.length_c   1.000
_cell.angle_alpha   90.00
_cell.angle_beta   90.00
_cell.angle_gamma   90.00
#
_symmetry.space_group_name_H-M   'P 1'
#
loop_
_entity.id
_entity.type
_entity.pdbx_description
1 polymer ?
#
loop_
_entity_poly.entity_id
_entity_poly.type
_entity_poly.pdbx_seq_one_letter_code
_entity_poly.pdbx_strand_id
1 'polypeptide(L)' 'NRNTKYRYQANFSEGFKICRNFLRIHNRKKIMDVEGLIAQNIEPIRPGRTFTRQQRFKLPISFCYRN' A
#
# COMPACT_ATOMS: atom_id res chain seq x y z
N ASN A 1 21.81 13.38 2.08
CA ASN A 1 21.15 12.73 0.92
C ASN A 1 21.65 11.30 0.78
N ARG A 2 20.78 10.29 0.95
CA ARG A 2 21.14 8.89 0.64
C ARG A 2 21.33 8.77 -0.87
N ASN A 3 22.49 8.28 -1.30
CA ASN A 3 22.84 8.14 -2.72
C ASN A 3 22.15 6.89 -3.30
N THR A 4 20.83 6.95 -3.47
CA THR A 4 20.03 5.82 -3.95
C THR A 4 19.84 5.83 -5.46
N LYS A 5 19.91 4.65 -6.10
CA LYS A 5 19.76 4.47 -7.55
C LYS A 5 18.44 5.01 -8.13
N TYR A 6 17.37 5.00 -7.33
CA TYR A 6 16.04 5.44 -7.74
C TYR A 6 15.44 6.43 -6.74
N ARG A 7 14.43 7.18 -7.18
CA ARG A 7 13.49 7.85 -6.27
C ARG A 7 12.52 6.80 -5.72
N TYR A 8 12.11 6.96 -4.47
CA TYR A 8 11.17 6.06 -3.81
C TYR A 8 9.87 6.78 -3.47
N GLN A 9 8.78 6.04 -3.42
CA GLN A 9 7.48 6.48 -2.95
C GLN A 9 6.98 5.53 -1.86
N ALA A 10 6.21 6.03 -0.89
CA ALA A 10 5.57 5.17 0.08
C ALA A 10 4.44 4.37 -0.57
N ASN A 11 4.30 3.09 -0.23
CA ASN A 11 3.12 2.32 -0.61
C ASN A 11 1.90 2.86 0.17
N PHE A 12 0.95 3.46 -0.54
CA PHE A 12 -0.23 4.07 0.08
C PHE A 12 -1.09 3.06 0.84
N SER A 13 -1.30 1.87 0.30
CA SER A 13 -2.18 0.86 0.91
C SER A 13 -1.58 0.34 2.22
N GLU A 14 -0.29 0.03 2.23
CA GLU A 14 0.38 -0.41 3.45
C GLU A 14 0.52 0.73 4.46
N GLY A 15 0.92 1.93 4.02
CA GLY A 15 0.97 3.10 4.90
C GLY A 15 -0.37 3.39 5.57
N PHE A 16 -1.47 3.32 4.81
CA PHE A 16 -2.81 3.51 5.36
C PHE A 16 -3.19 2.41 6.38
N LYS A 17 -2.88 1.14 6.11
CA LYS A 17 -3.10 0.04 7.06
C LYS A 17 -2.32 0.25 8.35
N ILE A 18 -1.05 0.66 8.27
CA ILE A 18 -0.21 0.95 9.43
C ILE A 18 -0.81 2.09 10.25
N CYS A 19 -1.17 3.22 9.62
CA CYS A 19 -1.81 4.34 10.29
C CYS A 19 -3.14 3.94 10.95
N ARG A 20 -3.98 3.17 10.25
CA ARG A 20 -5.25 2.66 10.81
C ARG A 20 -5.00 1.78 12.04
N ASN A 21 -4.00 0.90 11.99
CA ASN A 21 -3.66 0.04 13.11
C ASN A 21 -3.10 0.84 14.29
N PHE A 22 -2.29 1.87 14.02
CA PHE A 22 -1.77 2.78 15.04
C PHE A 22 -2.91 3.44 15.82
N LEU A 23 -3.87 4.02 15.11
CA LEU A 23 -5.00 4.72 15.71
C LEU A 23 -5.96 3.77 16.45
N ARG A 24 -6.06 2.50 16.04
CA ARG A 24 -6.91 1.48 16.70
C ARG A 24 -6.34 0.96 18.00
N ILE A 25 -5.03 1.11 18.23
CA ILE A 25 -4.40 0.67 19.48
C ILE A 25 -4.82 1.65 20.58
N HIS A 26 -5.85 1.29 21.34
CA HIS A 26 -6.28 2.05 22.53
C HIS A 26 -5.35 1.85 23.75
N ASN A 27 -4.49 0.83 23.71
CA ASN A 27 -3.60 0.52 24.82
C ASN A 27 -2.32 1.36 24.74
N ARG A 28 -2.18 2.33 25.65
CA ARG A 28 -0.99 3.20 25.84
C ARG A 28 0.36 2.46 26.00
N LYS A 29 0.35 1.14 26.16
CA LYS A 29 1.56 0.30 26.32
C LYS A 29 2.19 -0.14 25.00
N LYS A 30 1.46 -0.16 23.88
CA LYS A 30 1.98 -0.70 22.62
C LYS A 30 2.55 0.43 21.77
N ILE A 31 3.85 0.65 21.91
CA ILE A 31 4.61 1.54 21.05
C ILE A 31 4.75 0.82 19.70
N MET A 32 4.17 1.39 18.66
CA MET A 32 4.34 0.90 17.29
C MET A 32 5.24 1.89 16.55
N ASP A 33 6.32 1.40 15.97
CA ASP A 33 7.22 2.19 15.13
C ASP A 33 6.58 2.43 13.76
N VAL A 34 5.69 3.42 13.70
CA VAL A 34 4.95 3.78 12.48
C VAL A 34 5.90 4.20 11.37
N GLU A 35 6.89 5.03 11.70
CA GLU A 35 7.82 5.58 10.71
C GLU A 35 8.73 4.48 10.13
N GLY A 36 9.27 3.59 10.97
CA GLY A 36 10.07 2.46 10.52
C GLY A 36 9.27 1.48 9.67
N LEU A 37 8.01 1.20 10.03
CA LEU A 37 7.12 0.36 9.23
C LEU A 37 6.78 0.99 7.87
N ILE A 38 6.53 2.29 7.81
CA ILE A 38 6.31 2.99 6.53
C ILE A 38 7.59 2.97 5.69
N ALA A 39 8.75 3.20 6.30
CA ALA A 39 10.05 3.19 5.63
C ALA A 39 10.42 1.82 5.04
N GLN A 40 10.00 0.71 5.67
CA GLN A 40 10.16 -0.65 5.14
C GLN A 40 9.30 -0.91 3.90
N ASN A 41 8.19 -0.18 3.73
CA ASN A 41 7.21 -0.37 2.67
C ASN A 41 7.29 0.70 1.56
N ILE A 42 8.49 1.25 1.32
CA ILE A 42 8.72 2.14 0.18
C ILE A 42 8.98 1.35 -1.10
N GLU A 43 8.41 1.81 -2.21
CA GLU A 43 8.58 1.23 -3.53
C GLU A 43 9.40 2.16 -4.44
N PRO A 44 10.29 1.62 -5.28
CA PRO A 44 11.04 2.43 -6.24
C PRO A 44 10.10 2.96 -7.33
N ILE A 45 10.18 4.26 -7.58
CA ILE A 45 9.53 4.91 -8.73
C ILE A 45 10.29 4.48 -9.98
N ARG A 46 9.60 3.80 -10.91
CA ARG A 46 10.15 3.37 -12.20
C ARG A 46 9.76 4.38 -13.28
N PRO A 47 10.63 5.31 -13.67
CA PRO A 47 10.36 6.22 -14.78
C PRO A 47 10.15 5.42 -16.07
N GLY A 48 9.23 5.84 -16.94
CA GLY A 48 8.95 5.14 -18.20
C GLY A 48 7.79 4.12 -18.17
N ARG A 49 7.02 4.06 -17.08
CA ARG A 49 5.68 3.41 -17.11
C ARG A 49 4.76 4.25 -18.01
N THR A 50 4.60 3.83 -19.26
CA THR A 50 3.75 4.48 -20.27
C THR A 50 2.25 4.23 -20.05
N PHE A 51 1.89 3.13 -19.39
CA PHE A 51 0.51 2.78 -19.12
C PHE A 51 0.24 2.76 -17.62
N THR A 52 -0.69 3.61 -17.18
CA THR A 52 -1.35 3.44 -15.89
C THR A 52 -2.04 2.06 -15.88
N ARG A 53 -2.20 1.43 -14.70
CA ARG A 53 -3.08 0.25 -14.62
C ARG A 53 -4.45 0.72 -15.09
N GLN A 54 -4.88 0.29 -16.27
CA GLN A 54 -6.26 0.46 -16.67
C GLN A 54 -7.08 -0.40 -15.71
N GLN A 55 -7.76 0.25 -14.78
CA GLN A 55 -8.75 -0.40 -13.94
C GLN A 55 -9.93 -0.75 -14.86
N ARG A 56 -9.83 -1.89 -15.55
CA ARG A 56 -10.92 -2.40 -16.37
C ARG A 56 -12.06 -2.72 -15.43
N PHE A 57 -13.19 -2.05 -15.63
CA PHE A 57 -14.44 -2.41 -14.99
C PHE A 57 -14.75 -3.87 -15.36
N LYS A 58 -14.85 -4.74 -14.36
CA LYS A 58 -15.31 -6.11 -14.56
C LYS A 58 -16.81 -6.11 -14.36
N LEU A 59 -17.56 -6.56 -15.37
CA LEU A 59 -18.98 -6.81 -15.21
C LEU A 59 -19.18 -7.94 -14.17
N PRO A 60 -20.15 -7.81 -13.26
CA PRO A 60 -20.53 -8.92 -12.39
C PRO A 60 -21.07 -10.06 -13.25
N ILE A 61 -20.49 -11.25 -13.11
CA ILE A 61 -20.97 -12.47 -13.79
C ILE A 61 -21.56 -13.35 -12.68
N SER A 62 -22.85 -13.67 -12.79
CA SER A 62 -23.47 -14.69 -11.94
C SER A 62 -23.20 -16.07 -12.54
N PHE A 63 -22.79 -17.01 -11.69
CA PHE A 63 -22.77 -18.42 -12.06
C PHE A 63 -24.19 -18.97 -11.93
N CYS A 64 -24.77 -19.47 -13.02
CA CYS A 64 -25.97 -20.29 -12.95
C CYS A 64 -25.54 -21.66 -12.43
N TYR A 65 -25.61 -21.87 -11.12
CA TYR A 65 -25.50 -23.20 -10.55
C TYR A 65 -26.70 -24.03 -11.05
N ARG A 66 -26.44 -25.22 -11.59
CA ARG A 66 -27.51 -26.19 -11.84
C ARG A 66 -27.91 -26.79 -10.50
N ASN A 67 -29.20 -26.70 -10.19
CA ASN A 67 -29.83 -27.46 -9.12
C ASN A 67 -29.84 -28.95 -9.45
#